data_AF-A0AAN5HXP3-F1
#
_entry.id   AF-A0AAN5HXP3-F1
#
_cell.length_a   1.000
_cell.length_b   1.000
_cell.length_c   1.000
_cell.angle_alpha   90.00
_cell.angle_beta   90.00
_cell.angle_gamma   90.00
#
_symmetry.space_group_name_H-M   'P 1'
#
loop_
_entity.id
_entity.type
_entity.pdbx_description
1 polymer ?
#
loop_
_entity_poly.entity_id
_entity_poly.type
_entity_poly.pdbx_seq_one_letter_code
_entity_poly.pdbx_strand_id
1 'polypeptide(L)'
;LPLIEKADEGRIVIVSAKLHDKVDHLVLGTIDDEKAFAPLDAYNKSKLANIMHARELTRRLRAMGNKTVTANSLHPGVFPSELLRHLGPLKYKIITTIGAYTIMKTERDGAQTSLFLALSPKVKGLSGFYFSDCALAEEESHVARDDLACKQLYDYSLKAVGLE
;
A
#
# COMPACT_ATOMS: atom_id res chain seq x y z
N LEU A 1 -2.17 -13.33 -14.25
CA LEU A 1 -1.19 -13.55 -13.14
C LEU A 1 -1.01 -15.06 -12.94
N PRO A 2 -0.11 -15.71 -13.70
CA PRO A 2 -0.26 -17.13 -14.05
C PRO A 2 -0.13 -18.13 -12.90
N LEU A 3 0.57 -17.80 -11.81
CA LEU A 3 0.71 -18.70 -10.66
C LEU A 3 -0.39 -18.51 -9.62
N ILE A 4 -0.70 -17.26 -9.24
CA ILE A 4 -1.72 -16.98 -8.23
C ILE A 4 -3.12 -17.36 -8.69
N GLU A 5 -3.36 -17.36 -10.01
CA GLU A 5 -4.63 -17.76 -10.63
C GLU A 5 -4.90 -19.27 -10.60
N LYS A 6 -3.87 -20.08 -10.30
CA LYS A 6 -4.03 -21.53 -10.11
C LYS A 6 -4.51 -21.91 -8.72
N ALA A 7 -4.47 -20.98 -7.76
CA ALA A 7 -4.97 -21.21 -6.42
C ALA A 7 -6.51 -21.06 -6.39
N ASP A 8 -7.19 -21.90 -5.61
CA ASP A 8 -8.63 -21.80 -5.41
C ASP A 8 -9.03 -20.43 -4.82
N GLU A 9 -8.19 -19.88 -3.94
CA GLU A 9 -8.33 -18.55 -3.34
C GLU A 9 -6.99 -17.80 -3.33
N GLY A 10 -6.61 -17.20 -4.46
CA GLY A 10 -5.41 -16.38 -4.56
C GLY A 10 -5.50 -15.07 -3.78
N ARG A 11 -4.47 -14.72 -2.99
CA ARG A 11 -4.43 -13.48 -2.19
C ARG A 11 -3.15 -12.70 -2.45
N ILE A 12 -3.31 -11.46 -2.90
CA ILE A 12 -2.24 -10.49 -3.10
C ILE A 12 -2.35 -9.45 -1.98
N VAL A 13 -1.32 -9.35 -1.15
CA VAL A 13 -1.26 -8.46 0.01
C VAL A 13 -0.19 -7.41 -0.21
N ILE A 14 -0.57 -6.14 -0.26
CA ILE A 14 0.33 -5.04 -0.62
C ILE A 14 0.52 -4.10 0.58
N VAL A 15 1.76 -3.99 1.06
CA VAL A 15 2.07 -3.16 2.24
C VAL A 15 2.24 -1.69 1.84
N SER A 16 1.29 -0.87 2.29
CA SER A 16 1.31 0.59 2.25
C SER A 16 1.68 1.19 3.62
N ALA A 17 1.36 2.46 3.88
CA ALA A 17 1.65 3.21 5.10
C ALA A 17 0.61 4.30 5.32
N LYS A 18 0.39 4.73 6.58
CA LYS A 18 -0.62 5.76 6.91
C LYS A 18 -0.40 7.10 6.19
N LEU A 19 0.84 7.50 5.94
CA LEU A 19 1.19 8.79 5.33
C LEU A 19 0.76 8.98 3.86
N HIS A 20 0.16 7.95 3.24
CA HIS A 20 -0.45 8.09 1.91
C HIS A 20 -1.58 9.12 1.88
N ASP A 21 -2.21 9.40 3.03
CA ASP A 21 -3.27 10.41 3.21
C ASP A 21 -2.78 11.85 3.05
N LYS A 22 -1.46 12.08 3.12
CA LYS A 22 -0.83 13.41 2.95
C LYS A 22 -0.56 13.78 1.50
N VAL A 23 -0.92 12.91 0.55
CA VAL A 23 -0.72 13.14 -0.87
C VAL A 23 -2.03 13.56 -1.49
N ASP A 24 -2.13 14.84 -1.85
CA ASP A 24 -3.33 15.42 -2.47
C ASP A 24 -3.41 15.18 -3.97
N HIS A 25 -2.28 14.89 -4.62
CA HIS A 25 -2.22 14.70 -6.06
C HIS A 25 -0.99 13.87 -6.46
N LEU A 26 -1.14 13.08 -7.51
CA LEU A 26 -0.07 12.26 -8.08
C LEU A 26 0.12 12.64 -9.55
N VAL A 27 1.17 13.41 -9.83
CA VAL A 27 1.48 13.90 -11.19
C VAL A 27 2.40 12.89 -11.88
N LEU A 28 1.82 12.05 -12.74
CA LEU A 28 2.54 10.97 -13.41
C LEU A 28 3.70 11.46 -14.29
N GLY A 29 3.59 12.65 -14.88
CA GLY A 29 4.64 13.21 -15.74
C GLY A 29 5.93 13.59 -15.01
N THR A 30 5.88 13.73 -13.68
CA THR A 30 7.03 14.15 -12.85
C THR A 30 7.32 13.17 -11.72
N ILE A 31 6.67 11.99 -11.70
CA ILE A 31 6.82 11.03 -10.61
C ILE A 31 8.25 10.46 -10.50
N ASP A 32 8.96 10.39 -11.63
CA ASP A 32 10.34 9.91 -11.75
C ASP A 32 11.35 11.07 -11.95
N ASP A 33 10.96 12.32 -11.66
CA ASP A 33 11.88 13.46 -11.79
C ASP A 33 12.91 13.48 -10.64
N GLU A 34 14.15 13.08 -10.94
CA GLU A 34 15.27 13.09 -10.01
C GLU A 34 15.54 14.48 -9.40
N LYS A 35 15.27 15.56 -10.13
CA LYS A 35 15.51 16.94 -9.65
C LYS A 35 14.45 17.39 -8.66
N ALA A 36 13.24 16.83 -8.75
CA ALA A 36 12.14 17.11 -7.84
C ALA A 36 12.08 16.11 -6.66
N PHE A 37 13.06 15.21 -6.55
CA PHE A 37 13.06 14.16 -5.55
C PHE A 37 13.17 14.70 -4.11
N ALA A 38 12.10 14.51 -3.34
CA ALA A 38 12.07 14.74 -1.90
C ALA A 38 11.77 13.41 -1.18
N PRO A 39 12.68 12.87 -0.36
CA PRO A 39 12.59 11.49 0.13
C PRO A 39 11.27 11.10 0.82
N LEU A 40 10.75 11.97 1.68
CA LEU A 40 9.50 11.70 2.41
C LEU A 40 8.27 11.80 1.50
N ASP A 41 8.24 12.78 0.62
CA ASP A 41 7.16 12.95 -0.35
C ASP A 41 7.13 11.81 -1.37
N ALA A 42 8.28 11.44 -1.91
CA ALA A 42 8.43 10.27 -2.80
C ALA A 42 7.97 8.98 -2.10
N TYR A 43 8.34 8.79 -0.83
CA TYR A 43 7.86 7.66 -0.03
C TYR A 43 6.33 7.68 0.15
N ASN A 44 5.74 8.82 0.48
CA ASN A 44 4.29 8.93 0.66
C ASN A 44 3.55 8.63 -0.65
N LYS A 45 4.04 9.18 -1.78
CA LYS A 45 3.52 8.90 -3.12
C LYS A 45 3.64 7.42 -3.48
N SER A 46 4.77 6.77 -3.20
CA SER A 46 4.93 5.33 -3.46
C SER A 46 3.97 4.49 -2.62
N LYS A 47 3.65 4.92 -1.39
CA LYS A 47 2.68 4.22 -0.53
C LYS A 47 1.24 4.47 -0.95
N LEU A 48 0.91 5.66 -1.44
CA LEU A 48 -0.36 5.91 -2.12
C LEU A 48 -0.52 5.02 -3.36
N ALA A 49 0.52 4.93 -4.19
CA ALA A 49 0.53 4.11 -5.40
C ALA A 49 0.24 2.63 -5.11
N ASN A 50 0.69 2.09 -3.99
CA ASN A 50 0.37 0.72 -3.56
C ASN A 50 -1.14 0.49 -3.34
N ILE A 51 -1.85 1.48 -2.79
CA ILE A 51 -3.30 1.39 -2.54
C ILE A 51 -4.04 1.47 -3.87
N MET A 52 -3.70 2.47 -4.68
CA MET A 52 -4.24 2.66 -6.03
C MET A 52 -4.03 1.42 -6.91
N HIS A 53 -2.86 0.78 -6.82
CA HIS A 53 -2.55 -0.45 -7.53
C HIS A 53 -3.45 -1.62 -7.09
N ALA A 54 -3.66 -1.81 -5.78
CA ALA A 54 -4.54 -2.87 -5.27
C ALA A 54 -5.98 -2.71 -5.80
N ARG A 55 -6.46 -1.47 -5.83
CA ARG A 55 -7.79 -1.10 -6.31
C ARG A 55 -7.94 -1.37 -7.81
N GLU A 56 -7.03 -0.85 -8.63
CA GLU A 56 -7.10 -1.04 -10.09
C GLU A 56 -6.84 -2.49 -10.50
N LEU A 57 -5.92 -3.19 -9.83
CA LEU A 57 -5.69 -4.62 -10.05
C LEU A 57 -6.97 -5.42 -9.81
N THR A 58 -7.69 -5.11 -8.73
CA THR A 58 -9.00 -5.71 -8.47
C THR A 58 -9.98 -5.45 -9.61
N ARG A 59 -10.11 -4.20 -10.06
CA ARG A 59 -11.03 -3.84 -11.15
C ARG A 59 -10.72 -4.62 -12.43
N ARG A 60 -9.44 -4.75 -12.79
CA ARG A 60 -9.00 -5.53 -13.96
C ARG A 60 -9.26 -7.02 -13.82
N LEU A 61 -8.94 -7.62 -12.67
CA LEU A 61 -9.24 -9.02 -12.41
C LEU A 61 -10.73 -9.31 -12.59
N ARG A 62 -11.60 -8.46 -12.05
CA ARG A 62 -13.06 -8.60 -12.19
C ARG A 62 -13.52 -8.42 -13.64
N ALA A 63 -12.95 -7.46 -14.37
CA ALA A 63 -13.23 -7.28 -15.80
C ALA A 63 -12.84 -8.50 -16.65
N MET A 64 -11.80 -9.25 -16.26
CA MET A 64 -11.39 -10.51 -16.88
C MET A 64 -12.19 -11.74 -16.39
N GLY A 65 -13.20 -11.54 -15.53
CA GLY A 65 -14.01 -12.63 -14.97
C GLY A 65 -13.35 -13.38 -13.82
N ASN A 66 -12.13 -13.01 -13.41
CA ASN A 66 -11.46 -13.61 -12.25
C ASN A 66 -12.10 -13.08 -10.96
N LYS A 67 -12.75 -13.98 -10.20
CA LYS A 67 -13.40 -13.68 -8.92
C LYS A 67 -12.69 -14.29 -7.71
N THR A 68 -11.75 -15.20 -7.93
CA THR A 68 -11.07 -15.97 -6.88
C THR A 68 -9.82 -15.28 -6.37
N VAL A 69 -9.13 -14.54 -7.23
CA VAL A 69 -7.97 -13.73 -6.84
C VAL A 69 -8.45 -12.42 -6.20
N THR A 70 -7.88 -12.11 -5.04
CA THR A 70 -8.09 -10.87 -4.30
C THR A 70 -6.79 -10.09 -4.21
N ALA A 71 -6.88 -8.76 -4.24
CA ALA A 71 -5.76 -7.86 -4.04
C ALA A 71 -6.16 -6.77 -3.05
N ASN A 72 -5.55 -6.73 -1.88
CA ASN A 72 -5.81 -5.72 -0.85
C ASN A 72 -4.51 -5.07 -0.40
N SER A 73 -4.64 -3.83 0.07
CA SER A 73 -3.54 -3.08 0.64
C SER A 73 -3.72 -2.88 2.14
N LEU A 74 -2.64 -2.59 2.85
CA LEU A 74 -2.69 -2.38 4.30
C LEU A 74 -1.67 -1.38 4.82
N HIS A 75 -1.92 -0.85 6.01
CA HIS A 75 -0.90 -0.27 6.87
C HIS A 75 -0.60 -1.21 8.05
N PRO A 76 0.69 -1.51 8.32
CA PRO A 76 1.06 -2.40 9.43
C PRO A 76 0.99 -1.70 10.80
N GLY A 77 0.80 -0.39 10.85
CA GLY A 77 1.04 0.42 12.04
C GLY A 77 2.44 1.03 12.03
N VAL A 78 2.71 1.87 13.03
CA VAL A 78 4.05 2.43 13.26
C VAL A 78 4.76 1.50 14.23
N PHE A 79 5.88 0.94 13.83
CA PHE A 79 6.72 0.09 14.68
C PHE A 79 8.21 0.33 14.36
N PRO A 80 9.12 0.03 15.29
CA PRO A 80 10.56 0.12 15.04
C PRO A 80 10.92 -0.79 13.86
N SER A 81 11.30 -0.19 12.75
CA SER A 81 11.75 -0.90 11.56
C SER A 81 12.99 -0.23 11.00
N GLU A 82 13.75 -0.98 10.21
CA GLU A 82 14.95 -0.50 9.53
C GLU A 82 14.66 0.55 8.44
N LEU A 83 13.39 0.90 8.20
CA LEU A 83 12.99 1.87 7.17
C LEU A 83 13.63 3.24 7.39
N LEU A 84 13.83 3.65 8.65
CA LEU A 84 14.31 4.99 9.01
C LEU A 84 15.82 5.03 9.29
N ARG A 85 16.55 3.93 9.06
CA ARG A 85 17.99 3.81 9.39
C ARG A 85 18.89 4.87 8.75
N HIS A 86 18.46 5.43 7.61
CA HIS A 86 19.22 6.43 6.84
C HIS A 86 18.87 7.88 7.17
N LEU A 87 17.88 8.15 8.04
CA LEU A 87 17.46 9.53 8.38
C LEU A 87 18.44 10.27 9.31
N GLY A 88 19.56 9.64 9.65
CA GLY A 88 20.55 10.15 10.61
C GLY A 88 20.14 9.91 12.06
N PRO A 89 21.10 9.74 12.97
CA PRO A 89 20.87 9.25 14.33
C PRO A 89 19.95 10.15 15.16
N LEU A 90 19.92 11.46 14.89
CA LEU A 90 19.08 12.41 15.62
C LEU A 90 17.59 12.30 15.25
N LYS A 91 17.27 12.17 13.97
CA LYS A 91 15.87 12.00 13.50
C LYS A 91 15.35 10.61 13.84
N TYR A 92 16.20 9.58 13.72
CA TYR A 92 15.89 8.24 14.19
C TYR A 92 15.60 8.24 15.70
N LYS A 93 16.44 8.89 16.52
CA LYS A 93 16.20 9.04 17.97
C LYS A 93 14.90 9.78 18.28
N ILE A 94 14.58 10.89 17.60
CA ILE A 94 13.34 11.65 17.86
C ILE A 94 12.10 10.78 17.58
N ILE A 95 12.11 10.03 16.47
CA ILE A 95 11.01 9.10 16.12
C ILE A 95 10.94 7.89 17.07
N THR A 96 12.06 7.52 17.71
CA THR A 96 12.14 6.37 18.63
C THR A 96 12.14 6.76 20.12
N THR A 97 11.99 8.05 20.47
CA THR A 97 11.95 8.53 21.87
C THR A 97 10.57 8.32 22.51
N ILE A 98 10.54 8.26 23.85
CA ILE A 98 9.46 7.93 24.80
C ILE A 98 8.01 8.24 24.35
N GLY A 99 7.71 9.37 23.70
CA GLY A 99 6.35 9.69 23.21
C GLY A 99 5.88 8.83 22.02
N ALA A 100 6.81 8.20 21.31
CA ALA A 100 6.51 7.27 20.24
C ALA A 100 6.35 5.83 20.76
N TYR A 101 6.91 5.46 21.92
CA TYR A 101 6.73 4.13 22.51
C TYR A 101 5.28 3.85 22.96
N THR A 102 4.49 4.88 23.26
CA THR A 102 3.06 4.74 23.58
C THR A 102 2.17 4.55 22.34
N ILE A 103 2.73 4.74 21.14
CA ILE A 103 2.03 4.62 19.83
C ILE A 103 2.67 3.50 18.98
N MET A 104 3.90 3.11 19.29
CA MET A 104 4.66 2.12 18.53
C MET A 104 4.25 0.70 18.89
N LYS A 105 3.82 0.00 17.84
CA LYS A 105 3.58 -1.43 17.82
C LYS A 105 4.87 -2.22 17.97
N THR A 106 4.77 -3.46 18.42
CA THR A 106 5.87 -4.43 18.28
C THR A 106 5.97 -4.92 16.83
N GLU A 107 7.07 -5.56 16.46
CA GLU A 107 7.19 -6.24 15.15
C GLU A 107 6.08 -7.28 14.94
N ARG A 108 5.72 -7.99 16.02
CA ARG A 108 4.63 -8.98 16.00
C ARG A 108 3.29 -8.31 15.72
N ASP A 109 3.04 -7.15 16.32
CA ASP A 109 1.83 -6.37 16.05
C ASP A 109 1.82 -5.81 14.62
N GLY A 110 2.99 -5.38 14.12
CA GLY A 110 3.18 -4.89 12.75
C GLY A 110 2.88 -5.95 11.69
N ALA A 111 3.13 -7.22 11.99
CA ALA A 111 2.84 -8.34 11.10
C ALA A 111 1.35 -8.71 11.05
N GLN A 112 0.55 -8.36 12.08
CA GLN A 112 -0.81 -8.89 12.24
C GLN A 112 -1.73 -8.60 11.06
N THR A 113 -1.76 -7.37 10.55
CA THR A 113 -2.67 -7.04 9.43
C THR A 113 -2.28 -7.78 8.15
N SER A 114 -0.98 -8.00 7.91
CA SER A 114 -0.49 -8.76 6.76
C SER A 114 -0.90 -10.24 6.87
N LEU A 115 -0.70 -10.84 8.04
CA LEU A 115 -1.10 -12.22 8.32
C LEU A 115 -2.62 -12.39 8.27
N PHE A 116 -3.37 -11.41 8.80
CA PHE A 116 -4.82 -11.38 8.75
C PHE A 116 -5.32 -11.41 7.30
N LEU A 117 -4.76 -10.58 6.41
CA LEU A 117 -5.15 -10.59 5.00
C LEU A 117 -4.75 -11.89 4.29
N ALA A 118 -3.57 -12.43 4.61
CA ALA A 118 -3.09 -13.66 4.00
C ALA A 118 -3.88 -14.90 4.44
N LEU A 119 -4.32 -14.98 5.70
CA LEU A 119 -4.76 -16.25 6.32
C LEU A 119 -6.22 -16.25 6.78
N SER A 120 -6.81 -15.09 7.07
CA SER A 120 -8.13 -15.05 7.72
C SER A 120 -9.26 -15.40 6.75
N PRO A 121 -10.21 -16.27 7.12
CA PRO A 121 -11.43 -16.48 6.32
C PRO A 121 -12.34 -15.25 6.33
N LYS A 122 -12.20 -14.34 7.31
CA LYS A 122 -13.04 -13.13 7.42
C LYS A 122 -12.89 -12.15 6.26
N VAL A 123 -11.79 -12.24 5.50
CA VAL A 123 -11.52 -11.36 4.35
C VAL A 123 -11.76 -12.04 3.01
N LYS A 124 -12.34 -13.25 3.02
CA LYS A 124 -12.64 -14.00 1.80
C LYS A 124 -13.53 -13.16 0.87
N GLY A 125 -13.13 -13.05 -0.39
CA GLY A 125 -13.84 -12.29 -1.42
C GLY A 125 -13.68 -10.77 -1.35
N LEU A 126 -13.16 -10.23 -0.24
CA LEU A 126 -12.84 -8.80 -0.16
C LEU A 126 -11.62 -8.50 -1.04
N SER A 127 -11.74 -7.51 -1.91
CA SER A 127 -10.69 -7.13 -2.85
C SER A 127 -10.78 -5.64 -3.17
N GLY A 128 -9.64 -4.99 -3.35
CA GLY A 128 -9.53 -3.58 -3.68
C GLY A 128 -9.65 -2.66 -2.47
N PHE A 129 -9.58 -3.21 -1.26
CA PHE A 129 -9.73 -2.45 -0.02
C PHE A 129 -8.38 -2.16 0.65
N TYR A 130 -8.40 -1.16 1.52
CA TYR A 130 -7.30 -0.76 2.39
C TYR A 130 -7.61 -1.12 3.85
N PHE A 131 -6.64 -1.75 4.53
CA PHE A 131 -6.81 -2.25 5.90
C PHE A 131 -5.81 -1.62 6.88
N SER A 132 -6.25 -1.44 8.12
CA SER A 132 -5.40 -1.16 9.28
C SER A 132 -5.92 -1.95 10.46
N ASP A 133 -5.02 -2.38 11.34
CA ASP A 133 -5.41 -3.05 12.60
C ASP A 133 -6.38 -4.23 12.41
N CYS A 134 -6.13 -5.05 11.39
CA CYS A 134 -6.97 -6.19 11.01
C CYS A 134 -8.44 -5.83 10.69
N ALA A 135 -8.72 -4.58 10.31
CA ALA A 135 -10.03 -4.08 9.93
C ALA A 135 -9.94 -3.21 8.67
N LEU A 136 -11.09 -2.96 8.01
CA LEU A 136 -11.17 -1.96 6.95
C LEU A 136 -10.80 -0.60 7.54
N ALA A 137 -9.87 0.10 6.90
CA ALA A 137 -9.44 1.41 7.37
C ALA A 137 -10.47 2.47 6.95
N GLU A 138 -10.85 3.35 7.88
CA GLU A 138 -11.73 4.49 7.61
C GLU A 138 -11.01 5.59 6.81
N GLU A 139 -9.72 5.78 7.10
CA GLU A 139 -8.84 6.78 6.50
C GLU A 139 -8.11 6.20 5.28
N GLU A 140 -8.77 6.27 4.11
CA GLU A 140 -8.15 6.04 2.80
C GLU A 140 -8.06 7.37 2.05
N SER A 141 -6.92 7.66 1.44
CA SER A 141 -6.73 8.89 0.64
C SER A 141 -7.82 9.04 -0.42
N HIS A 142 -8.34 10.26 -0.57
CA HIS A 142 -9.34 10.57 -1.60
C HIS A 142 -8.81 10.29 -3.01
N VAL A 143 -7.50 10.44 -3.24
CA VAL A 143 -6.84 10.11 -4.52
C VAL A 143 -6.91 8.62 -4.82
N ALA A 144 -6.80 7.76 -3.79
CA ALA A 144 -6.92 6.32 -3.95
C ALA A 144 -8.35 5.85 -4.22
N ARG A 145 -9.35 6.70 -3.95
CA ARG A 145 -10.77 6.42 -4.25
C ARG A 145 -11.18 6.87 -5.66
N ASP A 146 -10.32 7.61 -6.36
CA ASP A 146 -10.53 8.02 -7.75
C ASP A 146 -10.12 6.88 -8.69
N ASP A 147 -11.10 6.20 -9.27
CA ASP A 147 -10.90 5.09 -10.20
C ASP A 147 -10.14 5.51 -11.47
N LEU A 148 -10.32 6.76 -11.94
CA LEU A 148 -9.61 7.26 -13.11
C LEU A 148 -8.14 7.47 -12.79
N ALA A 149 -7.83 8.09 -11.64
CA ALA A 149 -6.45 8.27 -11.19
C ALA A 149 -5.74 6.92 -10.99
N CYS A 150 -6.43 5.94 -10.36
CA CYS A 150 -5.91 4.58 -10.18
C CYS A 150 -5.61 3.90 -11.52
N LYS A 151 -6.53 4.01 -12.49
CA LYS A 151 -6.33 3.49 -13.84
C LYS A 151 -5.13 4.14 -14.53
N GLN A 152 -5.02 5.47 -14.49
CA GLN A 152 -3.92 6.22 -15.11
C GLN A 152 -2.56 5.82 -14.53
N LEU A 153 -2.46 5.70 -13.20
CA LEU A 153 -1.24 5.23 -12.53
C LEU A 153 -0.86 3.82 -12.99
N TYR A 154 -1.83 2.90 -13.07
CA TYR A 154 -1.58 1.52 -13.47
C TYR A 154 -1.11 1.44 -14.92
N ASP A 155 -1.77 2.14 -15.84
CA ASP A 155 -1.37 2.20 -17.26
C ASP A 155 0.03 2.80 -17.41
N TYR A 156 0.31 3.90 -16.71
CA TYR A 156 1.65 4.47 -16.66
C TYR A 156 2.68 3.46 -16.15
N SER A 157 2.34 2.74 -15.08
CA SER A 157 3.24 1.74 -14.48
C SER A 157 3.53 0.60 -15.46
N LEU A 158 2.52 0.09 -16.19
CA LEU A 158 2.72 -0.93 -17.23
C LEU A 158 3.73 -0.46 -18.29
N LYS A 159 3.61 0.77 -18.77
CA LYS A 159 4.58 1.38 -19.70
C LYS A 159 5.97 1.45 -19.11
N ALA A 160 6.08 1.99 -17.90
CA ALA A 160 7.35 2.20 -17.21
C ALA A 160 8.14 0.90 -17.01
N VAL A 161 7.43 -0.22 -16.81
CA VAL A 161 8.07 -1.55 -16.66
C VAL A 161 8.05 -2.41 -17.92
N GLY A 162 7.60 -1.87 -19.07
CA GLY A 162 7.62 -2.57 -20.37
C GLY A 162 6.65 -3.75 -20.49
N LEU A 163 5.46 -3.65 -19.88
CA LEU A 163 4.41 -4.68 -19.88
C LEU A 163 3.16 -4.29 -20.69
N GLU A 164 3.26 -3.30 -21.57
CA GLU A 164 2.24 -3.01 -22.59
C GLU A 164 2.36 -3.91 -23.83
#